data_AF-A0A2D5ELX0-F1
#
_entry.id   AF-A0A2D5ELX0-F1
#
_cell.length_a   1.000
_cell.length_b   1.000
_cell.length_c   1.000
_cell.angle_alpha   90.00
_cell.angle_beta   90.00
_cell.angle_gamma   90.00
#
_symmetry.space_group_name_H-M   'P 1'
#
loop_
_entity.id
_entity.type
_entity.pdbx_description
1 polymer ?
#
loop_
_entity_poly.entity_id
_entity_poly.type
_entity_poly.pdbx_seq_one_letter_code
_entity_poly.pdbx_strand_id
1 'polypeptide(L)'
;MPVEAAPVEAMPVDAAPVEATAAETSPGRRSLLRDDEGAMMLLGVFMTTLVVAMLYYIAGVGETIVYRERMQDAADAGAMAGALIYARAMNIVVLMNLIIASVFAIAVALRAAQYLLYAAAGRAFSECNWYNPRPCIIGLCLMMTTCEACDEVERVEGIVEEVAENASAASNTLRNVAPLAAFRVTEMTMDNYDPPANIGVGIGGRLPIEDDDSGHICDEVAFSFGPNATTSMIAVTEARDAADSCSGTSYVNQVAISAPLFVMLACQVELDVVRGYPKRVPDDVDLGENEFQFRSFVQGDAPFEADDERVRIATWGHSSEADSFSDNLAFLADFSFAQAEYYYDDDEDREEWMWNMKWRARMRRFRVDAGACSEAGGGFGRACGLIQRAVVH
;
A
#
# COMPACT_ATOMS: atom_id res chain seq x y z
N MET A 1 -19.41 6.36 26.01
CA MET A 1 -20.06 7.41 26.80
C MET A 1 -21.57 7.27 26.59
N PRO A 2 -22.40 7.15 27.63
CA PRO A 2 -23.84 7.02 27.45
C PRO A 2 -24.43 8.42 27.20
N VAL A 3 -25.17 8.57 26.10
CA VAL A 3 -25.90 9.80 25.78
C VAL A 3 -27.23 9.75 26.53
N GLU A 4 -27.35 10.60 27.55
CA GLU A 4 -28.52 10.80 28.38
C GLU A 4 -29.59 11.55 27.55
N ALA A 5 -30.74 10.91 27.33
CA ALA A 5 -31.84 11.46 26.54
C ALA A 5 -32.60 12.54 27.36
N ALA A 6 -32.65 13.76 26.83
CA ALA A 6 -33.45 14.85 27.39
C ALA A 6 -34.95 14.63 27.12
N PRO A 7 -35.84 15.01 28.06
CA PRO A 7 -37.29 14.86 27.89
C PRO A 7 -37.86 15.91 26.93
N VAL A 8 -38.71 15.45 26.00
CA VAL A 8 -39.45 16.29 25.06
C VAL A 8 -40.65 16.90 25.78
N GLU A 9 -40.63 18.21 26.01
CA GLU A 9 -41.79 18.99 26.50
C GLU A 9 -42.85 19.11 25.39
N ALA A 10 -44.08 18.70 25.72
CA ALA A 10 -45.23 18.83 24.85
C ALA A 10 -45.76 20.27 24.85
N MET A 11 -45.79 20.92 23.68
CA MET A 11 -46.47 22.21 23.51
C MET A 11 -48.00 22.00 23.42
N PRO A 12 -48.80 22.82 24.13
CA PRO A 12 -50.26 22.77 24.06
C PRO A 12 -50.75 23.38 22.74
N VAL A 13 -51.64 22.66 22.05
CA VAL A 13 -52.35 23.12 20.86
C VAL A 13 -53.59 23.88 21.32
N ASP A 14 -53.54 25.21 21.30
CA ASP A 14 -54.71 26.06 21.51
C ASP A 14 -55.62 26.03 20.27
N ALA A 15 -56.82 25.50 20.47
CA ALA A 15 -57.90 25.51 19.47
C ALA A 15 -58.50 26.92 19.37
N ALA A 16 -58.26 27.61 18.26
CA ALA A 16 -58.92 28.87 17.95
C ALA A 16 -60.43 28.65 17.64
N PRO A 17 -61.32 29.56 18.07
CA PRO A 17 -62.75 29.45 17.85
C PRO A 17 -63.12 29.71 16.38
N VAL A 18 -63.96 28.83 15.83
CA VAL A 18 -64.58 28.97 14.52
C VAL A 18 -65.66 30.05 14.61
N GLU A 19 -65.36 31.26 14.13
CA GLU A 19 -66.36 32.31 13.92
C GLU A 19 -67.22 31.96 12.70
N ALA A 20 -68.44 31.52 12.98
CA ALA A 20 -69.51 31.44 12.00
C ALA A 20 -69.96 32.85 11.61
N THR A 21 -69.51 33.33 10.44
CA THR A 21 -70.02 34.56 9.84
C THR A 21 -71.26 34.28 8.98
N ALA A 22 -72.28 35.08 9.27
CA ALA A 22 -73.64 34.94 8.80
C ALA A 22 -73.82 35.27 7.31
N ALA A 23 -74.89 34.69 6.78
CA ALA A 23 -75.48 34.97 5.49
C ALA A 23 -75.82 36.46 5.28
N GLU A 24 -75.62 36.94 4.05
CA GLU A 24 -76.67 37.49 3.17
C GLU A 24 -76.04 38.28 2.01
N THR A 25 -76.43 37.98 0.77
CA THR A 25 -77.21 38.88 -0.13
C THR A 25 -77.02 38.54 -1.62
N SER A 26 -78.15 38.24 -2.26
CA SER A 26 -78.57 38.45 -3.65
C SER A 26 -77.61 38.16 -4.83
N PRO A 27 -77.94 37.19 -5.72
CA PRO A 27 -77.20 36.93 -6.94
C PRO A 27 -77.51 38.00 -7.99
N GLY A 28 -76.79 39.12 -7.95
CA GLY A 28 -76.62 39.97 -9.12
C GLY A 28 -75.92 39.16 -10.20
N ARG A 29 -76.57 38.96 -11.36
CA ARG A 29 -75.98 38.30 -12.54
C ARG A 29 -74.70 39.01 -12.94
N ARG A 30 -73.56 38.59 -12.37
CA ARG A 30 -72.23 38.96 -12.81
C ARG A 30 -72.03 38.34 -14.19
N SER A 31 -71.70 39.19 -15.14
CA SER A 31 -71.34 38.78 -16.50
C SER A 31 -70.07 37.92 -16.43
N LEU A 32 -70.23 36.60 -16.61
CA LEU A 32 -69.15 35.59 -16.66
C LEU A 32 -68.03 35.94 -17.67
N LEU A 33 -68.30 36.83 -18.62
CA LEU A 33 -67.35 37.26 -19.64
C LEU A 33 -66.33 38.31 -19.15
N ARG A 34 -66.39 38.77 -17.89
CA ARG A 34 -65.52 39.85 -17.37
C ARG A 34 -64.91 39.54 -16.00
N ASP A 35 -64.87 38.27 -15.61
CA ASP A 35 -64.34 37.84 -14.32
C ASP A 35 -62.86 37.49 -14.43
N ASP A 36 -62.00 38.49 -14.24
CA ASP A 36 -60.54 38.36 -14.31
C ASP A 36 -59.94 37.73 -13.02
N GLU A 37 -60.73 37.58 -11.95
CA GLU A 37 -60.29 36.97 -10.68
C GLU A 37 -59.94 35.49 -10.86
N GLY A 38 -60.69 34.79 -11.74
CA GLY A 38 -60.40 33.40 -12.09
C GLY A 38 -59.08 33.22 -12.86
N ALA A 39 -58.73 34.21 -13.70
CA ALA A 39 -57.46 34.18 -14.44
C ALA A 39 -56.25 34.34 -13.50
N MET A 40 -56.36 35.18 -12.47
CA MET A 40 -55.31 35.32 -11.46
C MET A 40 -55.14 34.05 -10.62
N MET A 41 -56.23 33.38 -10.26
CA MET A 41 -56.17 32.12 -9.49
C MET A 41 -55.49 31.00 -10.30
N LEU A 42 -55.82 30.85 -11.59
CA LEU A 42 -55.20 29.85 -12.46
C LEU A 42 -53.69 30.07 -12.61
N LEU A 43 -53.27 31.32 -12.79
CA LEU A 43 -51.85 31.66 -12.88
C LEU A 43 -51.12 31.41 -11.56
N GLY A 44 -51.77 31.72 -10.42
CA GLY A 44 -51.24 31.42 -9.09
C GLY A 44 -51.02 29.93 -8.85
N VAL A 45 -52.02 29.09 -9.16
CA VAL A 45 -51.91 27.63 -9.03
C VAL A 45 -50.84 27.06 -9.96
N PHE A 46 -50.75 27.55 -11.20
CA PHE A 46 -49.71 27.12 -12.12
C PHE A 46 -48.30 27.47 -11.63
N MET A 47 -48.11 28.67 -11.08
CA MET A 47 -46.81 29.07 -10.55
C MET A 47 -46.44 28.28 -9.29
N THR A 48 -47.39 28.00 -8.39
CA THR A 48 -47.10 27.18 -7.20
C THR A 48 -46.78 25.74 -7.56
N THR A 49 -47.47 25.13 -8.53
CA THR A 49 -47.13 23.77 -8.98
C THR A 49 -45.77 23.72 -9.65
N LEU A 50 -45.40 24.74 -10.44
CA LEU A 50 -44.07 24.84 -11.04
C LEU A 50 -42.97 24.97 -9.98
N VAL A 51 -43.16 25.81 -8.96
CA VAL A 51 -42.19 25.94 -7.86
C VAL A 51 -42.05 24.62 -7.10
N VAL A 52 -43.17 23.95 -6.80
CA VAL A 52 -43.13 22.63 -6.16
C VAL A 52 -42.37 21.63 -7.04
N ALA A 53 -42.66 21.57 -8.35
CA ALA A 53 -41.94 20.71 -9.28
C ALA A 53 -40.43 21.00 -9.32
N MET A 54 -40.04 22.29 -9.30
CA MET A 54 -38.64 22.70 -9.25
C MET A 54 -37.95 22.29 -7.93
N LEU A 55 -38.66 22.40 -6.79
CA LEU A 55 -38.13 21.96 -5.49
C LEU A 55 -37.92 20.44 -5.45
N TYR A 56 -38.88 19.66 -5.94
CA TYR A 56 -38.72 18.20 -6.05
C TYR A 56 -37.58 17.82 -7.00
N TYR A 57 -37.42 18.54 -8.11
CA TYR A 57 -36.30 18.34 -9.02
C TYR A 57 -34.95 18.62 -8.35
N ILE A 58 -34.82 19.74 -7.61
CA ILE A 58 -33.59 20.07 -6.87
C ILE A 58 -33.31 19.04 -5.77
N ALA A 59 -34.33 18.58 -5.04
CA ALA A 59 -34.18 17.55 -4.02
C ALA A 59 -33.65 16.24 -4.62
N GLY A 60 -34.24 15.78 -5.73
CA GLY A 60 -33.77 14.58 -6.43
C GLY A 60 -32.33 14.71 -6.94
N VAL A 61 -32.00 15.86 -7.56
CA VAL A 61 -30.61 16.12 -7.99
C VAL A 61 -29.65 16.14 -6.79
N GLY A 62 -30.04 16.72 -5.65
CA GLY A 62 -29.25 16.73 -4.43
C GLY A 62 -28.94 15.33 -3.91
N GLU A 63 -29.93 14.44 -3.84
CA GLU A 63 -29.74 13.06 -3.42
C GLU A 63 -28.81 12.29 -4.37
N THR A 64 -28.97 12.47 -5.70
CA THR A 64 -28.08 11.84 -6.69
C THR A 64 -26.62 12.31 -6.55
N ILE A 65 -26.39 13.59 -6.25
CA ILE A 65 -25.05 14.15 -6.06
C ILE A 65 -24.41 13.57 -4.80
N VAL A 66 -25.13 13.57 -3.66
CA VAL A 66 -24.63 13.03 -2.40
C VAL A 66 -24.35 11.53 -2.51
N TYR A 67 -25.22 10.79 -3.20
CA TYR A 67 -25.00 9.36 -3.49
C TYR A 67 -23.69 9.15 -4.26
N ARG A 68 -23.46 9.92 -5.33
CA ARG A 68 -22.24 9.82 -6.15
C ARG A 68 -20.98 10.21 -5.38
N GLU A 69 -21.05 11.28 -4.58
CA GLU A 69 -19.95 11.72 -3.73
C GLU A 69 -19.55 10.62 -2.74
N ARG A 70 -20.51 10.02 -2.04
CA ARG A 70 -20.23 8.92 -1.09
C ARG A 70 -19.68 7.67 -1.77
N MET A 71 -20.20 7.30 -2.94
CA MET A 71 -19.70 6.17 -3.73
C MET A 71 -18.26 6.41 -4.20
N GLN A 72 -17.92 7.65 -4.56
CA GLN A 72 -16.57 8.03 -4.93
C GLN A 72 -15.63 8.03 -3.72
N ASP A 73 -16.04 8.60 -2.59
CA ASP A 73 -15.27 8.60 -1.35
C ASP A 73 -15.00 7.16 -0.86
N ALA A 74 -15.98 6.27 -0.96
CA ALA A 74 -15.83 4.86 -0.62
C ALA A 74 -14.80 4.16 -1.53
N ALA A 75 -14.84 4.45 -2.84
CA ALA A 75 -13.91 3.88 -3.79
C ALA A 75 -12.48 4.38 -3.54
N ASP A 76 -12.31 5.69 -3.37
CA ASP A 76 -11.03 6.34 -3.09
C ASP A 76 -10.41 5.84 -1.78
N ALA A 77 -11.23 5.72 -0.72
CA ALA A 77 -10.80 5.15 0.55
C ALA A 77 -10.34 3.70 0.41
N GLY A 78 -11.13 2.86 -0.29
CA GLY A 78 -10.76 1.47 -0.55
C GLY A 78 -9.47 1.32 -1.37
N ALA A 79 -9.32 2.13 -2.43
CA ALA A 79 -8.12 2.10 -3.27
C ALA A 79 -6.88 2.51 -2.49
N MET A 80 -6.95 3.61 -1.74
CA MET A 80 -5.85 4.10 -0.91
C MET A 80 -5.49 3.11 0.20
N ALA A 81 -6.48 2.54 0.87
CA ALA A 81 -6.25 1.56 1.93
C ALA A 81 -5.54 0.31 1.40
N GLY A 82 -5.96 -0.21 0.25
CA GLY A 82 -5.27 -1.30 -0.42
C GLY A 82 -3.83 -0.96 -0.77
N ALA A 83 -3.57 0.15 -1.46
CA ALA A 83 -2.20 0.57 -1.81
C ALA A 83 -1.31 0.76 -0.57
N LEU A 84 -1.86 1.25 0.55
CA LEU A 84 -1.14 1.38 1.82
C LEU A 84 -0.75 0.01 2.42
N ILE A 85 -1.57 -1.03 2.26
CA ILE A 85 -1.19 -2.40 2.65
C ILE A 85 -0.02 -2.91 1.79
N TYR A 86 -0.03 -2.65 0.48
CA TYR A 86 1.10 -3.00 -0.40
C TYR A 86 2.38 -2.26 -0.01
N ALA A 87 2.31 -0.93 0.20
CA ALA A 87 3.47 -0.13 0.62
C ALA A 87 4.05 -0.63 1.95
N ARG A 88 3.20 -0.98 2.92
CA ARG A 88 3.64 -1.58 4.20
C ARG A 88 4.27 -2.95 3.99
N ALA A 89 3.69 -3.78 3.13
CA ALA A 89 4.26 -5.09 2.82
C ALA A 89 5.66 -4.97 2.20
N MET A 90 5.87 -4.04 1.26
CA MET A 90 7.21 -3.75 0.72
C MET A 90 8.18 -3.31 1.81
N ASN A 91 7.80 -2.39 2.70
CA ASN A 91 8.65 -1.99 3.84
C ASN A 91 8.98 -3.15 4.80
N ILE A 92 8.07 -4.12 4.97
CA ILE A 92 8.36 -5.33 5.77
C ILE A 92 9.39 -6.21 5.04
N VAL A 93 9.30 -6.34 3.70
CA VAL A 93 10.33 -7.06 2.92
C VAL A 93 11.68 -6.37 3.01
N VAL A 94 11.72 -5.03 2.97
CA VAL A 94 12.95 -4.26 3.22
C VAL A 94 13.54 -4.59 4.60
N LEU A 95 12.70 -4.64 5.64
CA LEU A 95 13.16 -5.03 6.98
C LEU A 95 13.74 -6.45 7.00
N MET A 96 13.17 -7.39 6.25
CA MET A 96 13.71 -8.75 6.13
C MET A 96 15.09 -8.74 5.46
N ASN A 97 15.29 -7.96 4.39
CA ASN A 97 16.60 -7.79 3.76
C ASN A 97 17.64 -7.22 4.75
N LEU A 98 17.26 -6.20 5.52
CA LEU A 98 18.13 -5.62 6.55
C LEU A 98 18.48 -6.63 7.67
N ILE A 99 17.56 -7.52 8.05
CA ILE A 99 17.84 -8.60 8.99
C ILE A 99 18.87 -9.58 8.40
N ILE A 100 18.67 -10.01 7.15
CA ILE A 100 19.61 -10.90 6.45
C ILE A 100 21.01 -10.26 6.40
N ALA A 101 21.10 -9.00 5.96
CA ALA A 101 22.36 -8.27 5.91
C ALA A 101 23.01 -8.11 7.29
N SER A 102 22.24 -7.87 8.35
CA SER A 102 22.78 -7.71 9.70
C SER A 102 23.42 -8.99 10.25
N VAL A 103 22.81 -10.15 10.00
CA VAL A 103 23.34 -11.45 10.45
C VAL A 103 24.50 -11.88 9.55
N PHE A 104 24.40 -11.64 8.23
CA PHE A 104 25.49 -11.85 7.29
C PHE A 104 26.73 -11.02 7.61
N ALA A 105 26.57 -9.76 8.03
CA ALA A 105 27.68 -8.90 8.45
C ALA A 105 28.49 -9.49 9.61
N ILE A 106 27.85 -10.20 10.54
CA ILE A 106 28.53 -10.87 11.65
C ILE A 106 29.37 -12.04 11.14
N ALA A 107 28.82 -12.87 10.26
CA ALA A 107 29.56 -13.97 9.62
C ALA A 107 30.78 -13.44 8.87
N VAL A 108 30.61 -12.40 8.05
CA VAL A 108 31.69 -11.74 7.32
C VAL A 108 32.76 -11.17 8.27
N ALA A 109 32.36 -10.55 9.38
CA ALA A 109 33.31 -10.02 10.37
C ALA A 109 34.16 -11.12 11.03
N LEU A 110 33.55 -12.24 11.42
CA LEU A 110 34.25 -13.37 12.03
C LEU A 110 35.22 -14.02 11.03
N ARG A 111 34.79 -14.21 9.78
CA ARG A 111 35.65 -14.72 8.70
C ARG A 111 36.81 -13.78 8.41
N ALA A 112 36.56 -12.47 8.40
CA ALA A 112 37.62 -11.46 8.26
C ALA A 112 38.59 -11.47 9.45
N ALA A 113 38.11 -11.70 10.68
CA ALA A 113 38.97 -11.85 11.86
C ALA A 113 39.91 -13.07 11.71
N GLN A 114 39.40 -14.18 11.19
CA GLN A 114 40.20 -15.37 10.87
C GLN A 114 41.32 -15.03 9.86
N TYR A 115 41.02 -14.30 8.79
CA TYR A 115 42.05 -13.87 7.83
C TYR A 115 43.09 -12.93 8.44
N LEU A 116 42.67 -12.03 9.34
CA LEU A 116 43.60 -11.17 10.09
C LEU A 116 44.54 -11.99 10.98
N LEU A 117 44.04 -13.04 11.64
CA LEU A 117 44.86 -13.95 12.43
C LEU A 117 45.88 -14.70 11.57
N TYR A 118 45.50 -15.19 10.38
CA TYR A 118 46.46 -15.79 9.44
C TYR A 118 47.53 -14.80 8.98
N ALA A 119 47.15 -13.57 8.69
CA ALA A 119 48.10 -12.52 8.31
C ALA A 119 49.04 -12.16 9.47
N ALA A 120 48.53 -12.07 10.70
CA ALA A 120 49.32 -11.82 11.90
C ALA A 120 50.29 -12.97 12.19
N ALA A 121 49.87 -14.22 12.04
CA ALA A 121 50.73 -15.39 12.16
C ALA A 121 51.85 -15.37 11.11
N GLY A 122 51.51 -15.10 9.84
CA GLY A 122 52.49 -14.94 8.76
C GLY A 122 53.51 -13.83 9.06
N ARG A 123 53.05 -12.70 9.61
CA ARG A 123 53.93 -11.61 10.03
C ARG A 123 54.84 -12.02 11.20
N ALA A 124 54.33 -12.73 12.20
CA ALA A 124 55.13 -13.25 13.30
C ALA A 124 56.20 -14.25 12.81
N PHE A 125 55.83 -15.16 11.92
CA PHE A 125 56.78 -16.09 11.30
C PHE A 125 57.85 -15.39 10.46
N SER A 126 57.54 -14.26 9.81
CA SER A 126 58.53 -13.48 9.06
C SER A 126 59.65 -12.89 9.95
N GLU A 127 59.39 -12.68 11.24
CA GLU A 127 60.37 -12.19 12.22
C GLU A 127 61.06 -13.32 13.00
N CYS A 128 60.66 -14.57 12.76
CA CYS A 128 61.23 -15.74 13.39
C CYS A 128 62.72 -15.86 13.02
N ASN A 129 63.58 -15.88 14.03
CA ASN A 129 65.02 -16.08 13.88
C ASN A 129 65.48 -17.08 14.95
N TRP A 130 66.46 -17.92 14.62
CA TRP A 130 67.07 -18.87 15.55
C TRP A 130 67.53 -18.22 16.86
N TYR A 131 68.00 -16.97 16.81
CA TYR A 131 68.46 -16.23 17.99
C TYR A 131 67.33 -15.64 18.85
N ASN A 132 66.10 -15.51 18.31
CA ASN A 132 64.93 -15.01 19.03
C ASN A 132 63.71 -15.86 18.66
N PRO A 133 63.46 -16.98 19.36
CA PRO A 133 62.38 -17.90 19.01
C PRO A 133 60.98 -17.38 19.37
N ARG A 134 60.86 -16.24 20.06
CA ARG A 134 59.57 -15.70 20.53
C ARG A 134 58.55 -15.48 19.39
N PRO A 135 58.87 -14.81 18.26
CA PRO A 135 57.92 -14.65 17.17
C PRO A 135 57.47 -15.98 16.55
N CYS A 136 58.34 -17.00 16.54
CA CYS A 136 57.99 -18.33 16.07
C CYS A 136 56.91 -18.98 16.95
N ILE A 137 57.06 -18.86 18.28
CA ILE A 137 56.09 -19.39 19.25
C ILE A 137 54.76 -18.63 19.15
N ILE A 138 54.80 -17.29 19.01
CA ILE A 138 53.59 -16.47 18.82
C ILE A 138 52.90 -16.84 17.51
N GLY A 139 53.64 -16.97 16.40
CA GLY A 139 53.08 -17.36 15.10
C GLY A 139 52.42 -18.75 15.13
N LEU A 140 53.06 -19.72 15.80
CA LEU A 140 52.49 -21.06 15.99
C LEU A 140 51.22 -21.01 16.85
N CYS A 141 51.23 -20.22 17.93
CA CYS A 141 50.08 -20.04 18.80
C CYS A 141 48.89 -19.41 18.03
N LEU A 142 49.13 -18.32 17.30
CA LEU A 142 48.11 -17.67 16.46
C LEU A 142 47.54 -18.62 15.41
N MET A 143 48.38 -19.46 14.81
CA MET A 143 47.91 -20.48 13.87
C MET A 143 47.02 -21.52 14.57
N MET A 144 47.38 -21.99 15.77
CA MET A 144 46.52 -22.91 16.52
C MET A 144 45.18 -22.29 16.92
N THR A 145 45.15 -21.02 17.34
CA THR A 145 43.90 -20.31 17.67
C THR A 145 42.98 -20.16 16.46
N THR A 146 43.52 -20.08 15.23
CA THR A 146 42.66 -20.02 14.03
C THR A 146 41.87 -21.31 13.81
N CYS A 147 42.38 -22.47 14.24
CA CYS A 147 41.65 -23.73 14.11
C CYS A 147 40.41 -23.76 15.01
N GLU A 148 40.50 -23.24 16.23
CA GLU A 148 39.35 -23.11 17.13
C GLU A 148 38.34 -22.07 16.58
N ALA A 149 38.83 -21.00 15.97
CA ALA A 149 37.96 -20.00 15.34
C ALA A 149 37.21 -20.54 14.11
N CYS A 150 37.76 -21.53 13.38
CA CYS A 150 37.07 -22.16 12.25
C CYS A 150 35.75 -22.80 12.68
N ASP A 151 35.75 -23.55 13.79
CA ASP A 151 34.58 -24.29 14.27
C ASP A 151 33.46 -23.33 14.68
N GLU A 152 33.81 -22.18 15.26
CA GLU A 152 32.83 -21.13 15.62
C GLU A 152 32.29 -20.38 14.40
N VAL A 153 33.12 -20.14 13.38
CA VAL A 153 32.68 -19.53 12.11
C VAL A 153 31.67 -20.43 11.40
N GLU A 154 31.95 -21.73 11.27
CA GLU A 154 31.02 -22.70 10.66
C GLU A 154 29.70 -22.80 11.44
N ARG A 155 29.76 -22.69 12.78
CA ARG A 155 28.57 -22.63 13.63
C ARG A 155 27.73 -21.38 13.34
N VAL A 156 28.35 -20.23 13.14
CA VAL A 156 27.65 -18.97 12.84
C VAL A 156 27.08 -18.97 11.42
N GLU A 157 27.81 -19.51 10.44
CA GLU A 157 27.32 -19.70 9.07
C GLU A 157 25.97 -20.45 9.05
N GLY A 158 25.86 -21.56 9.79
CA GLY A 158 24.59 -22.30 9.89
C GLY A 158 23.44 -21.49 10.49
N ILE A 159 23.71 -20.60 11.45
CA ILE A 159 22.69 -19.68 12.01
C ILE A 159 22.29 -18.63 10.97
N VAL A 160 23.25 -18.11 10.22
CA VAL A 160 23.00 -17.10 9.17
C VAL A 160 22.11 -17.68 8.09
N GLU A 161 22.41 -18.90 7.63
CA GLU A 161 21.61 -19.63 6.64
C GLU A 161 20.17 -19.85 7.13
N GLU A 162 19.99 -20.33 8.37
CA GLU A 162 18.66 -20.55 8.95
C GLU A 162 17.85 -19.23 9.05
N VAL A 163 18.48 -18.14 9.48
CA VAL A 163 17.81 -16.82 9.54
C VAL A 163 17.47 -16.33 8.13
N ALA A 164 18.38 -16.47 7.17
CA ALA A 164 18.17 -16.05 5.79
C ALA A 164 17.05 -16.84 5.11
N GLU A 165 16.99 -18.15 5.32
CA GLU A 165 15.93 -19.01 4.82
C GLU A 165 14.57 -18.60 5.39
N ASN A 166 14.48 -18.41 6.71
CA ASN A 166 13.24 -18.00 7.36
C ASN A 166 12.77 -16.61 6.91
N ALA A 167 13.67 -15.65 6.77
CA ALA A 167 13.37 -14.29 6.29
C ALA A 167 12.92 -14.28 4.81
N SER A 168 13.57 -15.08 3.97
CA SER A 168 13.20 -15.27 2.56
C SER A 168 11.85 -15.96 2.43
N ALA A 169 11.59 -17.03 3.20
CA ALA A 169 10.30 -17.72 3.23
C ALA A 169 9.16 -16.80 3.73
N ALA A 170 9.43 -15.95 4.73
CA ALA A 170 8.48 -14.94 5.19
C ALA A 170 8.16 -13.91 4.10
N SER A 171 9.18 -13.43 3.37
CA SER A 171 9.02 -12.49 2.26
C SER A 171 8.21 -13.10 1.10
N ASN A 172 8.48 -14.36 0.77
CA ASN A 172 7.71 -15.12 -0.23
C ASN A 172 6.26 -15.36 0.22
N THR A 173 6.02 -15.52 1.52
CA THR A 173 4.67 -15.59 2.08
C THR A 173 3.96 -14.24 1.94
N LEU A 174 4.63 -13.12 2.24
CA LEU A 174 4.08 -11.77 2.08
C LEU A 174 3.70 -11.48 0.63
N ARG A 175 4.48 -11.94 -0.35
CA ARG A 175 4.15 -11.84 -1.79
C ARG A 175 2.76 -12.37 -2.12
N ASN A 176 2.34 -13.44 -1.44
CA ASN A 176 1.05 -14.10 -1.66
C ASN A 176 -0.05 -13.59 -0.73
N VAL A 177 0.30 -13.13 0.48
CA VAL A 177 -0.67 -12.68 1.48
C VAL A 177 -1.05 -11.20 1.33
N ALA A 178 -0.15 -10.33 0.86
CA ALA A 178 -0.43 -8.90 0.74
C ALA A 178 -1.68 -8.60 -0.14
N PRO A 179 -1.88 -9.27 -1.30
CA PRO A 179 -3.09 -9.08 -2.09
C PRO A 179 -4.37 -9.47 -1.35
N LEU A 180 -4.35 -10.56 -0.58
CA LEU A 180 -5.50 -11.02 0.20
C LEU A 180 -5.80 -10.05 1.36
N ALA A 181 -4.77 -9.54 2.03
CA ALA A 181 -4.90 -8.55 3.08
C ALA A 181 -5.46 -7.23 2.54
N ALA A 182 -4.96 -6.76 1.39
CA ALA A 182 -5.45 -5.55 0.74
C ALA A 182 -6.91 -5.68 0.30
N PHE A 183 -7.31 -6.84 -0.23
CA PHE A 183 -8.70 -7.14 -0.55
C PHE A 183 -9.61 -7.04 0.70
N ARG A 184 -9.22 -7.67 1.82
CA ARG A 184 -10.01 -7.64 3.07
C ARG A 184 -10.10 -6.26 3.70
N VAL A 185 -9.02 -5.49 3.67
CA VAL A 185 -9.03 -4.12 4.17
C VAL A 185 -9.96 -3.23 3.34
N THR A 186 -10.04 -3.48 2.03
CA THR A 186 -10.96 -2.76 1.14
C THR A 186 -12.43 -3.03 1.52
N GLU A 187 -12.78 -4.30 1.73
CA GLU A 187 -14.12 -4.72 2.20
C GLU A 187 -14.48 -4.06 3.54
N MET A 188 -13.59 -4.15 4.55
CA MET A 188 -13.81 -3.49 5.85
C MET A 188 -13.90 -1.97 5.78
N THR A 189 -13.22 -1.35 4.81
CA THR A 189 -13.29 0.10 4.61
C THR A 189 -14.67 0.47 4.07
N MET A 190 -15.22 -0.33 3.15
CA MET A 190 -16.53 -0.12 2.54
C MET A 190 -17.69 -0.26 3.53
N ASP A 191 -17.57 -1.12 4.54
CA ASP A 191 -18.58 -1.24 5.61
C ASP A 191 -18.85 0.09 6.34
N ASN A 192 -17.92 1.06 6.32
CA ASN A 192 -18.13 2.39 6.91
C ASN A 192 -18.94 3.34 6.01
N TYR A 193 -19.18 2.95 4.76
CA TYR A 193 -19.91 3.70 3.75
C TYR A 193 -21.24 3.03 3.35
N ASP A 194 -21.65 1.96 4.05
CA ASP A 194 -22.97 1.32 3.89
C ASP A 194 -24.05 2.07 4.71
N PRO A 195 -25.15 2.55 4.09
CA PRO A 195 -25.36 2.77 2.65
C PRO A 195 -24.74 4.12 2.18
N PRO A 196 -24.33 4.27 0.90
CA PRO A 196 -24.76 3.49 -0.27
C PRO A 196 -23.82 2.38 -0.78
N ALA A 197 -22.62 2.22 -0.23
CA ALA A 197 -21.63 1.28 -0.76
C ALA A 197 -21.83 -0.13 -0.17
N ASN A 198 -22.43 -1.04 -0.94
CA ASN A 198 -22.85 -2.35 -0.43
C ASN A 198 -21.84 -3.46 -0.71
N ILE A 199 -21.15 -3.37 -1.85
CA ILE A 199 -20.15 -4.33 -2.25
C ILE A 199 -18.94 -3.54 -2.71
N GLY A 200 -17.76 -3.99 -2.33
CA GLY A 200 -16.65 -3.66 -3.19
C GLY A 200 -15.42 -4.52 -3.04
N VAL A 201 -14.61 -4.38 -4.06
CA VAL A 201 -13.59 -5.34 -4.45
C VAL A 201 -12.34 -4.58 -4.79
N GLY A 202 -11.26 -4.91 -4.11
CA GLY A 202 -9.92 -4.46 -4.43
C GLY A 202 -9.22 -5.44 -5.37
N ILE A 203 -8.62 -4.94 -6.45
CA ILE A 203 -7.83 -5.71 -7.40
C ILE A 203 -6.42 -5.12 -7.43
N GLY A 204 -5.43 -5.94 -7.12
CA GLY A 204 -4.01 -5.63 -7.24
C GLY A 204 -3.22 -6.84 -7.70
N GLY A 205 -2.09 -6.59 -8.36
CA GLY A 205 -1.15 -7.64 -8.76
C GLY A 205 -0.46 -8.29 -7.55
N ARG A 206 0.36 -9.31 -7.78
CA ARG A 206 1.29 -9.79 -6.75
C ARG A 206 2.36 -8.72 -6.50
N LEU A 207 2.98 -8.73 -5.32
CA LEU A 207 4.14 -7.88 -5.08
C LEU A 207 5.23 -8.20 -6.14
N PRO A 208 5.75 -7.18 -6.86
CA PRO A 208 6.80 -7.35 -7.85
C PRO A 208 8.14 -7.48 -7.12
N ILE A 209 8.33 -8.63 -6.46
CA ILE A 209 9.58 -8.98 -5.81
C ILE A 209 10.09 -10.31 -6.37
N GLU A 210 11.41 -10.39 -6.50
CA GLU A 210 12.15 -11.58 -6.91
C GLU A 210 13.42 -11.74 -6.05
N ASP A 211 14.04 -12.90 -6.16
CA ASP A 211 15.27 -13.22 -5.45
C ASP A 211 16.44 -12.40 -6.04
N ASP A 212 17.28 -11.84 -5.16
CA ASP A 212 18.42 -11.02 -5.55
C ASP A 212 19.72 -11.84 -5.55
N ASP A 213 20.30 -11.97 -6.74
CA ASP A 213 21.58 -12.65 -6.97
C ASP A 213 22.76 -11.66 -7.17
N SER A 214 22.51 -10.35 -7.13
CA SER A 214 23.42 -9.30 -7.60
C SER A 214 24.67 -9.07 -6.73
N GLY A 215 24.74 -9.67 -5.54
CA GLY A 215 25.84 -9.44 -4.60
C GLY A 215 25.81 -8.06 -3.92
N HIS A 216 24.76 -7.26 -4.15
CA HIS A 216 24.60 -5.93 -3.56
C HIS A 216 24.62 -5.95 -2.02
N ILE A 217 24.20 -7.05 -1.40
CA ILE A 217 24.36 -7.27 0.05
C ILE A 217 25.80 -7.11 0.54
N CYS A 218 26.79 -7.47 -0.28
CA CYS A 218 28.20 -7.25 0.07
C CYS A 218 28.58 -5.78 0.02
N ASP A 219 28.01 -5.02 -0.92
CA ASP A 219 28.23 -3.58 -0.96
C ASP A 219 27.57 -2.90 0.24
N GLU A 220 26.38 -3.33 0.63
CA GLU A 220 25.68 -2.84 1.82
C GLU A 220 26.46 -3.13 3.12
N VAL A 221 26.95 -4.38 3.27
CA VAL A 221 27.71 -4.82 4.44
C VAL A 221 29.12 -4.23 4.49
N ALA A 222 29.75 -4.05 3.33
CA ALA A 222 31.10 -3.49 3.26
C ALA A 222 31.10 -1.95 3.32
N PHE A 223 30.09 -1.28 2.75
CA PHE A 223 30.12 0.16 2.48
C PHE A 223 28.95 0.99 3.06
N SER A 224 27.71 0.47 3.17
CA SER A 224 26.55 1.33 3.52
C SER A 224 26.48 1.78 4.97
N PHE A 225 27.16 1.13 5.89
CA PHE A 225 27.52 1.75 7.17
C PHE A 225 28.82 2.55 6.99
N GLY A 226 28.73 3.75 6.43
CA GLY A 226 29.91 4.60 6.29
C GLY A 226 30.70 4.74 7.61
N PRO A 227 32.03 4.91 7.61
CA PRO A 227 33.01 4.57 6.58
C PRO A 227 33.75 3.28 6.99
N ASN A 228 33.41 2.11 6.43
CA ASN A 228 34.21 0.85 6.50
C ASN A 228 34.64 0.40 7.92
N ALA A 229 34.03 0.98 8.95
CA ALA A 229 34.52 1.00 10.31
C ALA A 229 33.92 -0.15 11.10
N THR A 230 32.61 -0.37 11.05
CA THR A 230 31.95 -1.29 11.98
C THR A 230 32.39 -2.73 11.76
N THR A 231 32.20 -3.31 10.57
CA THR A 231 32.57 -4.70 10.28
C THR A 231 34.08 -4.92 10.37
N SER A 232 34.89 -4.00 9.82
CA SER A 232 36.35 -4.09 9.93
C SER A 232 36.85 -3.94 11.36
N MET A 233 36.26 -3.05 12.16
CA MET A 233 36.62 -2.87 13.58
C MET A 233 36.20 -4.08 14.38
N ILE A 234 35.00 -4.63 14.17
CA ILE A 234 34.56 -5.88 14.79
C ILE A 234 35.56 -6.99 14.46
N ALA A 235 35.91 -7.17 13.18
CA ALA A 235 36.90 -8.17 12.77
C ALA A 235 38.26 -7.96 13.46
N VAL A 236 38.74 -6.71 13.59
CA VAL A 236 39.99 -6.39 14.28
C VAL A 236 39.89 -6.58 15.79
N THR A 237 38.76 -6.26 16.42
CA THR A 237 38.58 -6.47 17.88
C THR A 237 38.52 -7.95 18.19
N GLU A 238 37.75 -8.73 17.44
CA GLU A 238 37.67 -10.19 17.61
C GLU A 238 39.04 -10.84 17.37
N ALA A 239 39.76 -10.42 16.32
CA ALA A 239 41.12 -10.93 16.06
C ALA A 239 42.11 -10.54 17.18
N ARG A 240 41.98 -9.35 17.78
CA ARG A 240 42.82 -8.93 18.91
C ARG A 240 42.53 -9.76 20.15
N ASP A 241 41.27 -9.97 20.46
CA ASP A 241 40.84 -10.70 21.66
C ASP A 241 41.29 -12.16 21.57
N ALA A 242 41.16 -12.79 20.40
CA ALA A 242 41.71 -14.12 20.14
C ALA A 242 43.25 -14.15 20.28
N ALA A 243 43.95 -13.13 19.75
CA ALA A 243 45.40 -13.04 19.78
C ALA A 243 46.00 -12.71 21.15
N ASP A 244 45.22 -12.18 22.11
CA ASP A 244 45.70 -11.80 23.44
C ASP A 244 46.21 -13.00 24.23
N SER A 245 45.52 -14.15 24.10
CA SER A 245 45.93 -15.44 24.67
C SER A 245 47.35 -15.86 24.25
N CYS A 246 47.78 -15.44 23.05
CA CYS A 246 49.08 -15.74 22.46
C CYS A 246 50.11 -14.61 22.59
N SER A 247 49.78 -13.50 23.28
CA SER A 247 50.56 -12.26 23.24
C SER A 247 50.81 -11.73 21.81
N GLY A 248 49.89 -12.02 20.88
CA GLY A 248 50.01 -11.70 19.45
C GLY A 248 49.36 -10.39 19.02
N THR A 249 48.82 -9.61 19.95
CA THR A 249 48.06 -8.37 19.66
C THR A 249 48.85 -7.33 18.86
N SER A 250 50.16 -7.25 19.07
CA SER A 250 51.04 -6.35 18.30
C SER A 250 51.13 -6.71 16.82
N TYR A 251 51.04 -7.99 16.47
CA TYR A 251 51.04 -8.45 15.08
C TYR A 251 49.68 -8.18 14.40
N VAL A 252 48.58 -8.41 15.11
CA VAL A 252 47.23 -8.03 14.64
C VAL A 252 47.15 -6.53 14.37
N ASN A 253 47.69 -5.70 15.26
CA ASN A 253 47.75 -4.24 15.05
C ASN A 253 48.52 -3.82 13.80
N GLN A 254 49.58 -4.55 13.44
CA GLN A 254 50.36 -4.26 12.23
C GLN A 254 49.57 -4.60 10.95
N VAL A 255 48.74 -5.62 10.98
CA VAL A 255 47.94 -6.04 9.82
C VAL A 255 46.52 -5.45 9.81
N ALA A 256 46.09 -4.77 10.86
CA ALA A 256 44.75 -4.18 10.96
C ALA A 256 44.41 -3.20 9.81
N ILE A 257 45.42 -2.58 9.19
CA ILE A 257 45.22 -1.71 8.01
C ILE A 257 44.68 -2.47 6.79
N SER A 258 44.89 -3.78 6.71
CA SER A 258 44.34 -4.63 5.64
C SER A 258 42.98 -5.24 5.98
N ALA A 259 42.36 -4.86 7.11
CA ALA A 259 41.04 -5.36 7.50
C ALA A 259 39.96 -5.13 6.43
N PRO A 260 39.85 -3.96 5.76
CA PRO A 260 38.85 -3.77 4.70
C PRO A 260 39.01 -4.74 3.54
N LEU A 261 40.24 -5.08 3.16
CA LEU A 261 40.52 -6.08 2.13
C LEU A 261 40.05 -7.47 2.56
N PHE A 262 40.28 -7.84 3.82
CA PHE A 262 39.84 -9.13 4.35
C PHE A 262 38.32 -9.21 4.55
N VAL A 263 37.64 -8.12 4.88
CA VAL A 263 36.17 -8.04 4.90
C VAL A 263 35.61 -8.23 3.49
N MET A 264 36.18 -7.57 2.48
CA MET A 264 35.76 -7.74 1.09
C MET A 264 35.98 -9.19 0.61
N LEU A 265 37.14 -9.77 0.92
CA LEU A 265 37.45 -11.16 0.59
C LEU A 265 36.51 -12.14 1.31
N ALA A 266 36.27 -11.93 2.61
CA ALA A 266 35.32 -12.72 3.38
C ALA A 266 33.92 -12.62 2.78
N CYS A 267 33.45 -11.42 2.43
CA CYS A 267 32.15 -11.25 1.83
C CYS A 267 32.00 -12.03 0.51
N GLN A 268 33.01 -11.98 -0.36
CA GLN A 268 33.01 -12.73 -1.62
C GLN A 268 32.99 -14.25 -1.41
N VAL A 269 33.65 -14.75 -0.36
CA VAL A 269 33.65 -16.18 -0.02
C VAL A 269 32.31 -16.60 0.58
N GLU A 270 31.72 -15.78 1.45
CA GLU A 270 30.46 -16.08 2.12
C GLU A 270 29.22 -15.73 1.28
N LEU A 271 29.39 -15.01 0.16
CA LEU A 271 28.26 -14.55 -0.67
C LEU A 271 27.41 -15.71 -1.18
N ASP A 272 28.02 -16.87 -1.47
CA ASP A 272 27.30 -18.05 -1.94
C ASP A 272 26.31 -18.60 -0.91
N VAL A 273 26.54 -18.36 0.40
CA VAL A 273 25.65 -18.79 1.50
C VAL A 273 24.36 -17.96 1.51
N VAL A 274 24.43 -16.68 1.13
CA VAL A 274 23.28 -15.75 1.18
C VAL A 274 22.71 -15.39 -0.19
N ARG A 275 23.30 -15.89 -1.28
CA ARG A 275 22.82 -15.62 -2.65
C ARG A 275 21.38 -16.13 -2.82
N GLY A 276 20.51 -15.28 -3.37
CA GLY A 276 19.11 -15.61 -3.64
C GLY A 276 18.15 -15.48 -2.45
N TYR A 277 18.65 -15.18 -1.24
CA TYR A 277 17.75 -14.92 -0.10
C TYR A 277 17.17 -13.50 -0.08
N PRO A 278 17.97 -12.42 -0.23
CA PRO A 278 17.44 -11.06 -0.30
C PRO A 278 16.48 -10.89 -1.46
N LYS A 279 15.56 -9.93 -1.34
CA LYS A 279 14.58 -9.62 -2.40
C LYS A 279 14.91 -8.31 -3.09
N ARG A 280 14.72 -8.29 -4.41
CA ARG A 280 14.77 -7.08 -5.23
C ARG A 280 13.48 -6.90 -6.02
N VAL A 281 13.30 -5.70 -6.57
CA VAL A 281 12.27 -5.45 -7.58
C VAL A 281 12.81 -5.91 -8.94
N PRO A 282 12.04 -6.65 -9.76
CA PRO A 282 12.47 -7.06 -11.08
C PRO A 282 12.90 -5.90 -11.99
N ASP A 283 13.86 -6.18 -12.87
CA ASP A 283 14.41 -5.17 -13.79
C ASP A 283 13.43 -4.77 -14.91
N ASP A 284 12.44 -5.61 -15.18
CA ASP A 284 11.43 -5.42 -16.23
C ASP A 284 10.17 -4.67 -15.77
N VAL A 285 10.12 -4.23 -14.51
CA VAL A 285 8.96 -3.52 -13.93
C VAL A 285 9.34 -2.11 -13.50
N ASP A 286 8.63 -1.11 -14.02
CA ASP A 286 8.84 0.30 -13.70
C ASP A 286 7.79 0.84 -12.72
N LEU A 287 8.17 1.84 -11.90
CA LEU A 287 7.22 2.51 -11.01
C LEU A 287 6.07 3.13 -11.81
N GLY A 288 4.85 2.85 -11.35
CA GLY A 288 3.63 3.33 -11.97
C GLY A 288 3.03 2.38 -13.00
N GLU A 289 3.67 1.26 -13.31
CA GLU A 289 3.07 0.15 -14.07
C GLU A 289 2.00 -0.59 -13.26
N ASN A 290 1.35 -1.60 -13.87
CA ASN A 290 0.17 -2.25 -13.32
C ASN A 290 0.47 -3.01 -12.02
N GLU A 291 1.70 -3.47 -11.85
CA GLU A 291 2.25 -4.19 -10.70
C GLU A 291 2.22 -3.33 -9.44
N PHE A 292 2.40 -2.01 -9.59
CA PHE A 292 2.40 -1.02 -8.52
C PHE A 292 1.05 -0.35 -8.30
N GLN A 293 0.01 -0.77 -9.01
CA GLN A 293 -1.32 -0.19 -8.93
C GLN A 293 -2.28 -1.08 -8.14
N PHE A 294 -3.15 -0.42 -7.38
CA PHE A 294 -4.29 -1.04 -6.72
C PHE A 294 -5.56 -0.33 -7.16
N ARG A 295 -6.55 -1.09 -7.59
CA ARG A 295 -7.82 -0.58 -8.10
C ARG A 295 -8.94 -1.03 -7.16
N SER A 296 -9.81 -0.10 -6.80
CA SER A 296 -11.01 -0.38 -6.02
C SER A 296 -12.23 -0.23 -6.91
N PHE A 297 -13.16 -1.17 -6.75
CA PHE A 297 -14.46 -1.17 -7.39
C PHE A 297 -15.51 -1.19 -6.29
N VAL A 298 -16.40 -0.19 -6.30
CA VAL A 298 -17.55 -0.14 -5.39
C VAL A 298 -18.81 -0.29 -6.23
N GLN A 299 -19.69 -1.17 -5.78
CA GLN A 299 -21.07 -1.25 -6.22
C GLN A 299 -21.99 -0.83 -5.07
N GLY A 300 -22.93 0.05 -5.36
CA GLY A 300 -23.90 0.53 -4.39
C GLY A 300 -25.31 0.34 -4.89
N ASP A 301 -26.25 0.18 -3.98
CA ASP A 301 -27.67 0.19 -4.35
C ASP A 301 -28.15 1.63 -4.41
N ALA A 302 -28.46 2.08 -5.61
CA ALA A 302 -29.10 3.36 -5.83
C ALA A 302 -30.38 3.49 -4.97
N PRO A 303 -30.57 4.59 -4.21
CA PRO A 303 -31.79 4.80 -3.43
C PRO A 303 -33.01 5.13 -4.32
N PHE A 304 -32.88 5.00 -5.64
CA PHE A 304 -33.87 5.46 -6.62
C PHE A 304 -35.12 4.58 -6.70
N GLU A 305 -35.24 3.46 -5.95
CA GLU A 305 -36.50 2.70 -5.94
C GLU A 305 -37.71 3.58 -5.57
N ALA A 306 -37.53 4.49 -4.61
CA ALA A 306 -38.57 5.45 -4.22
C ALA A 306 -38.82 6.52 -5.30
N ASP A 307 -37.80 6.88 -6.07
CA ASP A 307 -37.90 7.90 -7.11
C ASP A 307 -38.44 7.33 -8.43
N ASP A 308 -38.15 6.08 -8.78
CA ASP A 308 -38.74 5.38 -9.91
C ASP A 308 -40.25 5.24 -9.75
N GLU A 309 -40.72 4.97 -8.53
CA GLU A 309 -42.16 4.97 -8.25
C GLU A 309 -42.78 6.37 -8.44
N ARG A 310 -42.10 7.43 -8.02
CA ARG A 310 -42.56 8.83 -8.17
C ARG A 310 -42.55 9.29 -9.62
N VAL A 311 -41.51 8.98 -10.37
CA VAL A 311 -41.40 9.27 -11.80
C VAL A 311 -42.48 8.52 -12.56
N ARG A 312 -42.72 7.24 -12.23
CA ARG A 312 -43.80 6.44 -12.84
C ARG A 312 -45.19 7.02 -12.58
N ILE A 313 -45.43 7.59 -11.40
CA ILE A 313 -46.67 8.32 -11.10
C ILE A 313 -46.76 9.59 -11.96
N ALA A 314 -45.66 10.35 -12.10
CA ALA A 314 -45.62 11.57 -12.91
C ALA A 314 -45.78 11.31 -14.42
N THR A 315 -45.32 10.16 -14.93
CA THR A 315 -45.46 9.75 -16.33
C THR A 315 -46.75 8.97 -16.62
N TRP A 316 -47.69 8.93 -15.67
CA TRP A 316 -48.97 8.22 -15.83
C TRP A 316 -48.79 6.75 -16.24
N GLY A 317 -47.78 6.09 -15.68
CA GLY A 317 -47.46 4.70 -15.96
C GLY A 317 -46.99 4.42 -17.39
N HIS A 318 -46.71 5.44 -18.20
CA HIS A 318 -46.10 5.24 -19.50
C HIS A 318 -44.60 5.01 -19.29
N SER A 319 -44.20 3.74 -19.24
CA SER A 319 -42.80 3.35 -19.45
C SER A 319 -42.47 3.71 -20.89
N SER A 320 -41.79 4.83 -21.11
CA SER A 320 -41.23 5.13 -22.42
C SER A 320 -40.31 3.97 -22.82
N GLU A 321 -40.48 3.43 -24.03
CA GLU A 321 -39.65 2.43 -24.74
C GLU A 321 -38.15 2.81 -24.90
N ALA A 322 -37.58 3.55 -23.95
CA ALA A 322 -36.16 3.87 -23.87
C ALA A 322 -35.33 2.69 -23.30
N ASP A 323 -35.77 1.45 -23.54
CA ASP A 323 -35.40 0.18 -22.89
C ASP A 323 -33.97 -0.33 -23.14
N SER A 324 -33.01 0.55 -23.47
CA SER A 324 -31.60 0.11 -23.51
C SER A 324 -30.60 1.18 -23.12
N PHE A 325 -30.91 2.45 -23.32
CA PHE A 325 -29.93 3.49 -23.01
C PHE A 325 -30.00 3.91 -21.54
N SER A 326 -31.21 4.04 -20.96
CA SER A 326 -31.40 4.32 -19.53
C SER A 326 -30.87 3.18 -18.66
N ASP A 327 -31.14 1.94 -19.04
CA ASP A 327 -30.74 0.76 -18.25
C ASP A 327 -29.22 0.61 -18.20
N ASN A 328 -28.53 0.92 -19.31
CA ASN A 328 -27.07 0.95 -19.34
C ASN A 328 -26.49 2.11 -18.51
N LEU A 329 -27.17 3.26 -18.45
CA LEU A 329 -26.76 4.40 -17.63
C LEU A 329 -27.02 4.17 -16.14
N ALA A 330 -28.15 3.54 -15.78
CA ALA A 330 -28.48 3.15 -14.42
C ALA A 330 -27.45 2.13 -13.91
N PHE A 331 -27.11 1.12 -14.71
CA PHE A 331 -26.04 0.19 -14.39
C PHE A 331 -24.71 0.92 -14.15
N LEU A 332 -24.30 1.85 -15.01
CA LEU A 332 -23.08 2.66 -14.78
C LEU A 332 -23.20 3.61 -13.57
N ALA A 333 -24.42 3.88 -13.08
CA ALA A 333 -24.62 4.71 -11.91
C ALA A 333 -24.32 4.02 -10.60
N ASP A 334 -24.48 2.71 -10.58
CA ASP A 334 -24.28 1.87 -9.41
C ASP A 334 -22.80 1.58 -9.15
N PHE A 335 -21.89 1.96 -10.07
CA PHE A 335 -20.46 1.70 -9.93
C PHE A 335 -19.62 2.96 -9.73
N SER A 336 -18.62 2.81 -8.87
CA SER A 336 -17.54 3.76 -8.67
C SER A 336 -16.19 3.05 -8.73
N PHE A 337 -15.21 3.73 -9.33
CA PHE A 337 -13.88 3.19 -9.56
C PHE A 337 -12.85 4.18 -9.01
N ALA A 338 -11.87 3.65 -8.30
CA ALA A 338 -10.73 4.43 -7.85
C ALA A 338 -9.43 3.65 -8.06
N GLN A 339 -8.34 4.39 -8.15
CA GLN A 339 -7.02 3.83 -8.34
C GLN A 339 -6.02 4.54 -7.43
N ALA A 340 -5.20 3.74 -6.78
CA ALA A 340 -4.03 4.19 -6.04
C ALA A 340 -2.79 3.46 -6.55
N GLU A 341 -1.63 4.02 -6.28
CA GLU A 341 -0.35 3.35 -6.49
C GLU A 341 0.46 3.35 -5.20
N TYR A 342 1.27 2.31 -5.04
CA TYR A 342 2.36 2.31 -4.07
C TYR A 342 3.68 2.49 -4.80
N TYR A 343 4.55 3.34 -4.27
CA TYR A 343 5.77 3.78 -4.94
C TYR A 343 6.89 3.97 -3.91
N TYR A 344 8.12 3.92 -4.40
CA TYR A 344 9.29 4.29 -3.63
C TYR A 344 9.49 5.82 -3.66
N ASP A 345 9.58 6.47 -2.51
CA ASP A 345 9.62 7.94 -2.37
C ASP A 345 11.07 8.48 -2.32
N ASP A 346 11.85 8.21 -3.37
CA ASP A 346 13.16 8.82 -3.61
C ASP A 346 13.60 8.66 -5.09
N ASP A 347 14.68 9.34 -5.46
CA ASP A 347 15.33 9.28 -6.79
C ASP A 347 16.55 8.33 -6.79
N GLU A 348 16.68 7.47 -5.78
CA GLU A 348 17.75 6.47 -5.67
C GLU A 348 17.59 5.35 -6.72
N ASP A 349 18.71 4.71 -7.05
CA ASP A 349 18.77 3.60 -7.99
C ASP A 349 17.85 2.45 -7.52
N ARG A 350 17.34 1.65 -8.47
CA ARG A 350 16.32 0.61 -8.20
C ARG A 350 16.80 -0.42 -7.18
N GLU A 351 18.08 -0.70 -7.21
CA GLU A 351 18.79 -1.59 -6.30
C GLU A 351 18.57 -1.18 -4.84
N GLU A 352 18.50 0.13 -4.56
CA GLU A 352 18.33 0.71 -3.21
C GLU A 352 16.90 0.61 -2.66
N TRP A 353 15.91 0.37 -3.52
CA TRP A 353 14.49 0.41 -3.13
C TRP A 353 14.15 -0.65 -2.09
N MET A 354 14.89 -1.75 -2.08
CA MET A 354 14.70 -2.86 -1.15
C MET A 354 15.61 -2.83 0.08
N TRP A 355 16.36 -1.74 0.26
CA TRP A 355 17.25 -1.49 1.41
C TRP A 355 16.81 -0.30 2.27
N ASN A 356 15.87 0.49 1.76
CA ASN A 356 15.40 1.70 2.41
C ASN A 356 13.87 1.66 2.63
N MET A 357 13.42 1.99 3.84
CA MET A 357 11.99 1.96 4.20
C MET A 357 11.24 3.21 3.72
N LYS A 358 11.27 3.47 2.41
CA LYS A 358 10.64 4.65 1.78
C LYS A 358 9.44 4.31 0.89
N TRP A 359 8.89 3.10 1.00
CA TRP A 359 7.67 2.74 0.26
C TRP A 359 6.45 3.48 0.82
N ARG A 360 5.73 4.18 -0.05
CA ARG A 360 4.55 4.99 0.25
C ARG A 360 3.41 4.66 -0.70
N ALA A 361 2.22 5.18 -0.38
CA ALA A 361 1.05 5.08 -1.24
C ALA A 361 0.57 6.49 -1.63
N ARG A 362 -0.02 6.63 -2.82
CA ARG A 362 -0.71 7.84 -3.26
C ARG A 362 -1.87 7.51 -4.19
N MET A 363 -2.84 8.41 -4.26
CA MET A 363 -3.93 8.32 -5.23
C MET A 363 -3.43 8.60 -6.65
N ARG A 364 -4.00 7.90 -7.63
CA ARG A 364 -3.80 8.19 -9.06
C ARG A 364 -5.11 8.51 -9.73
N ARG A 365 -5.04 9.32 -10.80
CA ARG A 365 -6.14 9.43 -11.74
C ARG A 365 -6.30 8.10 -12.47
N PHE A 366 -7.52 7.59 -12.49
CA PHE A 366 -7.86 6.36 -13.19
C PHE A 366 -7.51 6.49 -14.67
N ARG A 367 -6.74 5.53 -15.18
CA ARG A 367 -6.44 5.41 -16.61
C ARG A 367 -6.89 4.04 -17.06
N VAL A 368 -7.85 4.01 -17.98
CA VAL A 368 -8.25 2.76 -18.63
C VAL A 368 -7.18 2.43 -19.66
N ASP A 369 -6.34 1.46 -19.32
CA ASP A 369 -5.35 0.94 -20.25
C ASP A 369 -6.07 0.22 -21.39
N ALA A 370 -5.83 0.65 -22.63
CA ALA A 370 -6.57 0.16 -23.80
C ALA A 370 -6.43 -1.36 -24.00
N GLY A 371 -5.33 -1.94 -23.53
CA GLY A 371 -5.09 -3.39 -23.57
C GLY A 371 -6.03 -4.19 -22.66
N ALA A 372 -6.30 -3.72 -21.44
CA ALA A 372 -7.06 -4.47 -20.44
C ALA A 372 -8.52 -4.74 -20.87
N CYS A 373 -9.13 -3.82 -21.63
CA CYS A 373 -10.48 -4.01 -22.15
C CYS A 373 -10.55 -4.99 -23.34
N SER A 374 -9.43 -5.26 -24.02
CA SER A 374 -9.39 -6.15 -25.19
C SER A 374 -9.30 -7.63 -24.83
N GLU A 375 -8.72 -7.96 -23.66
CA GLU A 375 -8.57 -9.34 -23.18
C GLU A 375 -9.79 -9.86 -22.42
N ALA A 376 -10.59 -8.96 -21.82
CA ALA A 376 -11.85 -9.30 -21.15
C ALA A 376 -12.97 -9.57 -22.17
N GLY A 377 -12.88 -10.71 -22.88
CA GLY A 377 -13.91 -11.14 -23.83
C GLY A 377 -15.31 -11.21 -23.21
N GLY A 378 -16.34 -10.86 -23.98
CA GLY A 378 -17.76 -10.93 -23.57
C GLY A 378 -18.41 -9.56 -23.28
N GLY A 379 -19.45 -9.56 -22.44
CA GLY A 379 -20.21 -8.35 -22.07
C GLY A 379 -19.35 -7.30 -21.34
N PHE A 380 -18.33 -7.74 -20.61
CA PHE A 380 -17.40 -6.87 -19.89
C PHE A 380 -16.53 -6.03 -20.83
N GLY A 381 -16.05 -6.59 -21.94
CA GLY A 381 -15.29 -5.84 -22.96
C GLY A 381 -16.09 -4.69 -23.60
N ARG A 382 -17.42 -4.86 -23.77
CA ARG A 382 -18.30 -3.77 -24.24
C ARG A 382 -18.46 -2.67 -23.21
N ALA A 383 -18.65 -3.02 -21.93
CA ALA A 383 -18.73 -2.05 -20.83
C ALA A 383 -17.40 -1.30 -20.66
N CYS A 384 -16.28 -2.02 -20.72
CA CYS A 384 -14.94 -1.46 -20.60
C CYS A 384 -14.61 -0.48 -21.75
N GLY A 385 -15.01 -0.81 -22.99
CA GLY A 385 -14.92 0.11 -24.13
C GLY A 385 -15.82 1.36 -24.02
N LEU A 386 -16.96 1.25 -23.32
CA LEU A 386 -17.82 2.39 -23.00
C LEU A 386 -17.20 3.28 -21.91
N ILE A 387 -16.65 2.69 -20.85
CA ILE A 387 -15.94 3.41 -19.78
C ILE A 387 -14.74 4.16 -20.38
N GLN A 388 -14.00 3.54 -21.29
CA GLN A 388 -12.87 4.19 -21.96
C GLN A 388 -13.28 5.40 -22.81
N ARG A 389 -14.49 5.40 -23.37
CA ARG A 389 -15.05 6.60 -24.06
C ARG A 389 -15.62 7.64 -23.11
N ALA A 390 -16.15 7.22 -21.96
CA ALA A 390 -16.76 8.11 -20.98
C ALA A 390 -15.72 8.86 -20.12
N VAL A 391 -14.54 8.27 -19.89
CA VAL A 391 -13.46 8.84 -19.05
C VAL A 391 -12.60 9.87 -19.80
N VAL A 392 -12.84 10.11 -21.09
CA VAL A 392 -12.21 11.22 -21.83
C VAL A 392 -13.08 12.46 -21.70
N HIS A 393 -13.01 13.15 -20.54
CA HIS A 393 -12.98 14.61 -20.41
C HIS A 393 -12.91 15.07 -18.95
#